data_AF-A0A3D5G3H8-F1
#
_entry.id   AF-A0A3D5G3H8-F1
#
_cell.length_a   1.000
_cell.length_b   1.000
_cell.length_c   1.000
_cell.angle_alpha   90.00
_cell.angle_beta   90.00
_cell.angle_gamma   90.00
#
_symmetry.space_group_name_H-M   'P 1'
#
loop_
_entity.id
_entity.type
_entity.pdbx_description
1 polymer ?
#
loop_
_entity_poly.entity_id
_entity_poly.type
_entity_poly.pdbx_seq_one_letter_code
_entity_poly.pdbx_strand_id
1 'polypeptide(L)'
;MSSINTGIEWCDRTWNPTTGCDKVSPGCTHCYAEAITKRFHTNFPNGFTLTEYPKRLNEPKTWRKPSRIFVNSMSDLFHEDVSIEFLKQVFDVMRETPHHIYQILTKRHERLLELAPKLDWSDNIWMGVSVENQNYV
;
A
#
# COMPACT_ATOMS: atom_id res chain seq x y z
N MET A 1 -0.07 10.36 -0.86
CA MET A 1 1.12 11.12 -1.30
C MET A 1 2.32 10.31 -0.83
N SER A 2 3.27 10.01 -1.71
CA SER A 2 4.50 9.32 -1.32
C SER A 2 5.41 10.29 -0.58
N SER A 3 6.18 9.80 0.38
CA SER A 3 7.09 10.63 1.17
C SER A 3 8.48 10.03 1.22
N ILE A 4 9.48 10.89 1.00
CA ILE A 4 10.90 10.53 1.06
C ILE A 4 11.49 10.58 2.48
N ASN A 5 10.74 11.16 3.42
CA ASN A 5 11.02 11.21 4.86
C ASN A 5 9.71 10.92 5.60
N THR A 6 9.70 9.97 6.52
CA THR A 6 8.51 9.58 7.28
C THR A 6 8.80 9.59 8.78
N GLY A 7 7.76 9.80 9.61
CA GLY A 7 7.83 9.63 11.07
C GLY A 7 7.62 8.18 11.51
N ILE A 8 7.43 7.25 10.57
CA ILE A 8 7.27 5.81 10.85
C ILE A 8 8.66 5.20 11.11
N GLU A 9 8.96 4.83 12.34
CA GLU A 9 10.32 4.45 12.79
C GLU A 9 10.95 3.27 12.05
N TRP A 10 10.13 2.34 11.54
CA TRP A 10 10.58 1.12 10.86
C TRP A 10 10.64 1.26 9.32
N CYS A 11 10.37 2.45 8.79
CA CYS A 11 10.22 2.72 7.37
C CYS A 11 11.02 3.96 6.96
N ASP A 12 11.77 3.88 5.86
CA ASP A 12 12.54 5.03 5.36
C ASP A 12 11.67 5.94 4.47
N ARG A 13 10.75 5.35 3.69
CA ARG A 13 9.91 6.07 2.70
C ARG A 13 8.52 5.45 2.58
N THR A 14 7.53 6.25 2.23
CA THR A 14 6.22 5.71 1.80
C THR A 14 6.07 5.88 0.31
N TRP A 15 5.56 4.85 -0.35
CA TRP A 15 5.16 4.90 -1.75
C TRP A 15 3.67 4.58 -1.79
N ASN A 16 2.82 5.49 -2.27
CA ASN A 16 1.35 5.29 -2.24
C ASN A 16 0.77 5.30 -3.66
N PRO A 17 0.87 4.19 -4.41
CA PRO A 17 0.27 4.03 -5.73
C PRO A 17 -1.27 4.02 -5.65
N THR A 18 -1.84 3.71 -4.49
CA THR A 18 -3.27 3.90 -4.20
C THR A 18 -3.46 4.76 -2.93
N THR A 19 -4.63 5.35 -2.77
CA THR A 19 -5.10 5.92 -1.49
C THR A 19 -6.58 5.58 -1.29
N GLY A 20 -7.04 5.58 -0.05
CA GLY A 20 -8.43 5.23 0.28
C GLY A 20 -8.64 3.73 0.44
N CYS A 21 -9.68 3.37 1.18
CA CYS A 21 -10.03 1.99 1.49
C CYS A 21 -11.43 1.93 2.13
N ASP A 22 -12.09 0.77 2.04
CA ASP A 22 -13.29 0.48 2.83
C ASP A 22 -12.96 -0.23 4.16
N LYS A 23 -13.85 -0.07 5.14
CA LYS A 23 -13.72 -0.72 6.45
C LYS A 23 -14.23 -2.16 6.36
N VAL A 24 -13.39 -3.12 6.70
CA VAL A 24 -13.71 -4.56 6.65
C VAL A 24 -13.85 -5.21 8.03
N SER A 25 -13.44 -4.52 9.10
CA SER A 25 -13.38 -5.05 10.45
C SER A 25 -13.48 -3.95 11.51
N PRO A 26 -13.77 -4.29 12.78
CA PRO A 26 -13.78 -3.32 13.89
C PRO A 26 -12.46 -2.57 14.07
N GLY A 27 -11.30 -3.17 13.77
CA GLY A 27 -10.01 -2.49 13.82
C GLY A 27 -9.86 -1.32 12.84
N CYS A 28 -10.72 -1.21 11.82
CA CYS A 28 -10.77 -0.05 10.93
C CYS A 28 -11.46 1.18 11.56
N THR A 29 -12.09 1.05 12.74
CA THR A 29 -12.87 2.13 13.37
C THR A 29 -12.04 3.41 13.57
N HIS A 30 -10.78 3.26 13.98
CA HIS A 30 -9.86 4.36 14.26
C HIS A 30 -8.75 4.50 13.20
N CYS A 31 -9.09 4.29 11.92
CA CYS A 31 -8.14 4.38 10.82
C CYS A 31 -7.51 5.79 10.73
N TYR A 32 -6.20 5.88 10.96
CA TYR A 32 -5.48 7.16 10.85
C TYR A 32 -5.52 7.73 9.43
N ALA A 33 -5.49 6.86 8.40
CA ALA A 33 -5.46 7.29 7.01
C ALA A 33 -6.76 8.01 6.64
N GLU A 34 -7.90 7.50 7.09
CA GLU A 34 -9.21 8.17 6.93
C GLU A 34 -9.25 9.53 7.64
N ALA A 35 -8.71 9.63 8.85
CA ALA A 35 -8.65 10.90 9.57
C ALA A 35 -7.75 11.93 8.85
N ILE A 36 -6.64 11.49 8.26
CA ILE A 36 -5.72 12.33 7.47
C ILE A 36 -6.40 12.87 6.22
N THR A 37 -7.17 12.07 5.49
CA THR A 37 -7.84 12.55 4.27
C THR A 37 -8.88 13.62 4.58
N LYS A 38 -9.59 13.49 5.71
CA LYS A 38 -10.51 14.52 6.23
C LYS A 38 -9.78 15.81 6.62
N ARG A 39 -8.64 15.68 7.30
CA ARG A 39 -7.82 16.84 7.73
C ARG A 39 -7.20 17.61 6.57
N PHE A 40 -6.73 16.91 5.54
CA PHE A 40 -6.02 17.50 4.40
C PHE A 40 -6.80 17.35 3.08
N HIS A 41 -8.07 17.75 3.08
CA HIS A 41 -8.99 17.55 1.95
C HIS A 41 -8.45 18.02 0.58
N THR A 42 -7.60 19.07 0.55
CA THR A 42 -7.05 19.62 -0.70
C THR A 42 -6.08 18.64 -1.35
N ASN A 43 -5.39 17.85 -0.53
CA ASN A 43 -4.44 16.84 -0.97
C ASN A 43 -5.13 15.52 -1.32
N PHE A 44 -6.38 15.34 -0.86
CA PHE A 44 -7.21 14.16 -1.04
C PHE A 44 -8.60 14.58 -1.54
N PRO A 45 -8.71 15.05 -2.80
CA PRO A 45 -9.97 15.57 -3.35
C PRO A 45 -11.09 14.51 -3.38
N ASN A 46 -10.73 13.22 -3.42
CA ASN A 46 -11.66 12.08 -3.34
C ASN A 46 -11.89 11.60 -1.90
N GLY A 47 -11.42 12.32 -0.88
CA GLY A 47 -11.49 11.89 0.51
C GLY A 47 -10.80 10.55 0.74
N PHE A 48 -11.48 9.62 1.43
CA PHE A 48 -10.99 8.26 1.68
C PHE A 48 -11.51 7.21 0.69
N THR A 49 -12.16 7.65 -0.40
CA THR A 49 -12.56 6.76 -1.50
C THR A 49 -11.33 6.20 -2.19
N LEU A 50 -11.33 4.90 -2.48
CA LEU A 50 -10.24 4.26 -3.21
C LEU A 50 -9.92 5.02 -4.50
N THR A 51 -8.64 5.30 -4.71
CA THR A 51 -8.14 5.96 -5.91
C THR A 51 -6.79 5.35 -6.29
N GLU A 52 -6.67 4.85 -7.52
CA GLU A 52 -5.41 4.46 -8.14
C GLU A 52 -4.67 5.69 -8.71
N TYR A 53 -3.34 5.68 -8.62
CA TYR A 53 -2.48 6.75 -9.15
C TYR A 53 -1.41 6.19 -10.09
N PRO A 54 -1.74 5.90 -11.35
CA PRO A 54 -0.76 5.44 -12.35
C PRO A 54 0.47 6.35 -12.49
N LYS A 55 0.27 7.66 -12.34
CA LYS A 55 1.35 8.66 -12.36
C LYS A 55 2.40 8.49 -11.26
N ARG A 56 2.09 7.76 -10.18
CA ARG A 56 2.99 7.51 -9.04
C ARG A 56 3.74 6.18 -9.16
N LEU A 57 3.41 5.34 -10.15
CA LEU A 57 3.98 3.99 -10.25
C LEU A 57 5.50 4.02 -10.32
N ASN A 58 6.08 4.91 -11.13
CA ASN A 58 7.53 4.94 -11.36
C ASN A 58 8.31 5.73 -10.31
N GLU A 59 7.68 6.24 -9.24
CA GLU A 59 8.38 7.01 -8.20
C GLU A 59 9.58 6.26 -7.60
N PRO A 60 9.48 4.95 -7.23
CA PRO A 60 10.60 4.23 -6.63
C PRO A 60 11.80 4.10 -7.56
N LYS A 61 11.59 4.05 -8.88
CA LYS A 61 12.68 4.01 -9.88
C LYS A 61 13.57 5.24 -9.83
N THR A 62 13.07 6.35 -9.28
CA THR A 62 13.84 7.59 -9.13
C THR A 62 14.68 7.63 -7.85
N TRP A 63 14.45 6.71 -6.91
CA TRP A 63 15.08 6.71 -5.59
C TRP A 63 16.39 5.93 -5.60
N ARG A 64 17.51 6.65 -5.52
CA ARG A 64 18.85 6.04 -5.58
C ARG A 64 19.31 5.40 -4.26
N LYS A 65 18.85 5.92 -3.12
CA LYS A 65 19.26 5.43 -1.79
C LYS A 65 18.46 4.17 -1.45
N PRO A 66 19.10 3.01 -1.20
CA PRO A 66 18.43 1.84 -0.64
C PRO A 66 17.57 2.22 0.56
N SER A 67 16.33 1.73 0.59
CA SER A 67 15.30 2.19 1.52
C SER A 67 14.32 1.06 1.80
N ARG A 68 13.81 1.00 3.04
CA ARG A 68 12.60 0.26 3.40
C ARG A 68 11.38 1.11 3.08
N ILE A 69 10.51 0.62 2.21
CA ILE A 69 9.39 1.37 1.63
C ILE A 69 8.08 0.75 2.09
N PHE A 70 7.20 1.52 2.72
CA PHE A 70 5.83 1.09 3.00
C PHE A 70 4.90 1.49 1.84
N VAL A 71 4.30 0.50 1.18
CA VAL A 71 3.60 0.64 -0.13
C VAL A 71 2.15 1.12 -0.02
N ASN A 72 1.51 0.96 1.13
CA ASN A 72 0.09 1.27 1.25
C ASN A 72 -0.18 1.97 2.58
N SER A 73 0.59 3.01 2.87
CA SER A 73 0.43 3.79 4.09
C SER A 73 -0.86 4.62 4.14
N MET A 74 -1.60 4.69 3.04
CA MET A 74 -2.85 5.46 2.92
C MET A 74 -3.98 4.63 2.28
N SER A 75 -3.84 3.30 2.21
CA SER A 75 -4.76 2.39 1.51
C SER A 75 -4.55 0.93 1.93
N ASP A 76 -5.32 0.03 1.33
CA ASP A 76 -5.00 -1.40 1.27
C ASP A 76 -4.76 -1.77 -0.20
N LEU A 77 -3.59 -2.29 -0.54
CA LEU A 77 -3.23 -2.59 -1.93
C LEU A 77 -4.07 -3.75 -2.51
N PHE A 78 -4.58 -4.64 -1.65
CA PHE A 78 -5.46 -5.74 -2.03
C PHE A 78 -6.94 -5.37 -1.88
N HIS A 79 -7.31 -4.11 -2.11
CA HIS A 79 -8.71 -3.73 -2.24
C HIS A 79 -9.39 -4.47 -3.40
N GLU A 80 -10.66 -4.82 -3.25
CA GLU A 80 -11.43 -5.53 -4.30
C GLU A 80 -11.55 -4.75 -5.62
N ASP A 81 -11.61 -3.42 -5.50
CA ASP A 81 -11.67 -2.49 -6.63
C ASP A 81 -10.30 -2.11 -7.22
N VAL A 82 -9.18 -2.57 -6.65
CA VAL A 82 -7.87 -2.44 -7.32
C VAL A 82 -7.79 -3.51 -8.40
N SER A 83 -7.57 -3.08 -9.64
CA SER A 83 -7.48 -4.01 -10.78
C SER A 83 -6.23 -4.90 -10.68
N ILE A 84 -6.32 -6.12 -11.18
CA ILE A 84 -5.17 -7.03 -11.21
C ILE A 84 -4.07 -6.51 -12.14
N GLU A 85 -4.43 -5.81 -13.21
CA GLU A 85 -3.51 -5.16 -14.13
C GLU A 85 -2.69 -4.07 -13.42
N PHE A 86 -3.35 -3.21 -12.64
CA PHE A 86 -2.66 -2.21 -11.84
C PHE A 86 -1.78 -2.83 -10.76
N LEU A 87 -2.28 -3.88 -10.09
CA LEU A 87 -1.50 -4.60 -9.08
C LEU A 87 -0.23 -5.22 -9.66
N LYS A 88 -0.30 -5.82 -10.86
CA LYS A 88 0.86 -6.33 -11.59
C LYS A 88 1.88 -5.22 -11.87
N GLN A 89 1.44 -4.05 -12.32
CA GLN A 89 2.33 -2.91 -12.55
C GLN A 89 3.03 -2.43 -11.27
N VAL A 90 2.35 -2.47 -10.12
CA VAL A 90 2.96 -2.17 -8.83
C VAL A 90 4.05 -3.21 -8.49
N PHE A 91 3.77 -4.50 -8.69
CA PHE A 91 4.75 -5.56 -8.47
C PHE A 91 5.94 -5.50 -9.43
N ASP A 92 5.72 -5.13 -10.69
CA ASP A 92 6.79 -4.91 -11.68
C ASP A 92 7.78 -3.85 -11.21
N VAL A 93 7.28 -2.71 -10.71
CA VAL A 93 8.15 -1.66 -10.17
C VAL A 93 8.98 -2.18 -8.99
N MET A 94 8.39 -2.94 -8.07
CA MET A 94 9.11 -3.50 -6.91
C MET A 94 10.23 -4.45 -7.33
N ARG A 95 9.95 -5.29 -8.34
CA ARG A 95 10.92 -6.23 -8.92
C ARG A 95 12.06 -5.53 -9.66
N GLU A 96 11.73 -4.48 -10.40
CA GLU A 96 12.70 -3.69 -11.19
C GLU A 96 13.59 -2.79 -10.33
N THR A 97 13.30 -2.68 -9.03
CA THR A 97 14.07 -1.87 -8.07
C THR A 97 14.53 -2.71 -6.87
N PRO A 98 15.35 -3.75 -7.11
CA PRO A 98 15.72 -4.74 -6.09
C PRO A 98 16.60 -4.18 -4.97
N HIS A 99 17.15 -2.97 -5.13
CA HIS A 99 17.91 -2.27 -4.09
C HIS A 99 17.02 -1.67 -2.98
N HIS A 100 15.70 -1.77 -3.09
CA HIS A 100 14.74 -1.38 -2.06
C HIS A 100 14.03 -2.58 -1.46
N ILE A 101 13.65 -2.50 -0.18
CA ILE A 101 12.77 -3.47 0.47
C ILE A 101 11.38 -2.88 0.54
N TYR A 102 10.38 -3.59 0.02
CA TYR A 102 8.98 -3.18 0.00
C TYR A 102 8.21 -3.90 1.08
N GLN A 103 7.52 -3.16 1.93
CA GLN A 103 6.65 -3.69 2.98
C GLN A 103 5.21 -3.41 2.58
N ILE A 104 4.38 -4.46 2.57
CA ILE A 104 2.96 -4.40 2.25
C ILE A 104 2.20 -5.06 3.39
N LEU A 105 1.16 -4.40 3.88
CA LEU A 105 0.28 -4.92 4.92
C LEU A 105 -1.17 -4.90 4.43
N THR A 106 -1.89 -5.99 4.55
CA THR A 106 -3.31 -6.06 4.16
C THR A 106 -4.18 -6.66 5.25
N LYS A 107 -5.46 -6.27 5.30
CA LYS A 107 -6.52 -7.02 6.02
C LYS A 107 -7.33 -7.92 5.08
N ARG A 108 -7.07 -7.85 3.78
CA ARG A 108 -7.82 -8.55 2.72
C ARG A 108 -7.07 -9.82 2.30
N HIS A 109 -6.77 -10.66 3.29
CA HIS A 109 -5.91 -11.84 3.14
C HIS A 109 -6.49 -12.87 2.15
N GLU A 110 -7.81 -12.97 2.03
CA GLU A 110 -8.46 -13.85 1.04
C GLU A 110 -8.13 -13.42 -0.40
N ARG A 111 -8.21 -12.12 -0.71
CA ARG A 111 -7.85 -11.59 -2.03
C ARG A 111 -6.33 -11.71 -2.26
N LEU A 112 -5.51 -11.49 -1.24
CA LEU A 112 -4.08 -11.79 -1.32
C LEU A 112 -3.85 -13.25 -1.74
N LEU A 113 -4.50 -14.21 -1.07
CA LEU A 113 -4.34 -15.63 -1.38
C LEU A 113 -4.77 -15.96 -2.82
N GLU A 114 -5.88 -15.37 -3.29
CA GLU A 114 -6.39 -15.57 -4.65
C GLU A 114 -5.45 -15.00 -5.72
N LEU A 115 -4.88 -13.82 -5.46
CA LEU A 115 -4.06 -13.10 -6.44
C LEU A 115 -2.57 -13.45 -6.37
N ALA A 116 -2.07 -13.95 -5.24
CA ALA A 116 -0.65 -14.24 -5.06
C ALA A 116 -0.05 -15.13 -6.18
N PRO A 117 -0.69 -16.21 -6.67
CA PRO A 117 -0.16 -17.00 -7.78
C PRO A 117 -0.11 -16.26 -9.13
N LYS A 118 -0.79 -15.12 -9.25
CA LYS A 118 -0.89 -14.31 -10.47
C LYS A 118 0.07 -13.10 -10.44
N LEU A 119 0.82 -12.94 -9.35
CA LEU A 119 1.75 -11.84 -9.12
C LEU A 119 3.18 -12.37 -9.11
N ASP A 120 4.10 -11.55 -9.60
CA ASP A 120 5.50 -11.91 -9.68
C ASP A 120 6.24 -11.43 -8.44
N TRP A 121 6.57 -12.38 -7.56
CA TRP A 121 7.26 -12.14 -6.30
C TRP A 121 8.77 -12.07 -6.46
N SER A 122 9.42 -11.28 -5.61
CA SER A 122 10.88 -11.18 -5.50
C SER A 122 11.29 -11.03 -4.02
N ASP A 123 12.54 -11.37 -3.69
CA ASP A 123 13.05 -11.42 -2.31
C ASP A 123 12.93 -10.09 -1.55
N ASN A 124 12.82 -8.99 -2.29
CA ASN A 124 12.70 -7.65 -1.74
C ASN A 124 11.24 -7.21 -1.48
N ILE A 125 10.25 -8.09 -1.65
CA ILE A 125 8.85 -7.85 -1.35
C ILE A 125 8.46 -8.59 -0.07
N TRP A 126 8.23 -7.83 1.00
CA TRP A 126 7.80 -8.33 2.30
C TRP A 126 6.29 -8.13 2.45
N MET A 127 5.54 -9.23 2.39
CA MET A 127 4.09 -9.26 2.55
C MET A 127 3.72 -9.63 3.99
N GLY A 128 2.81 -8.87 4.58
CA GLY A 128 2.22 -9.17 5.89
C GLY A 128 0.70 -9.02 5.89
N VAL A 129 0.07 -9.69 6.84
CA VAL A 129 -1.38 -9.60 7.10
C VAL A 129 -1.58 -8.96 8.47
N SER A 130 -2.52 -8.03 8.56
CA SER A 130 -2.87 -7.32 9.79
C SER A 130 -3.99 -8.04 10.55
N VAL A 131 -3.61 -8.85 11.53
CA VAL A 131 -4.54 -9.63 12.36
C VAL A 131 -5.07 -8.82 13.54
N GLU A 132 -6.34 -9.00 13.91
CA GLU A 132 -6.95 -8.33 15.06
C GLU A 132 -7.21 -9.29 16.22
N ASN A 133 -8.16 -10.21 16.06
CA ASN A 133 -8.57 -11.18 17.07
C ASN A 133 -9.05 -12.47 16.40
N GLN A 134 -9.55 -13.42 17.17
CA GLN A 134 -9.94 -14.76 16.69
C GLN A 134 -11.05 -14.72 15.62
N ASN A 135 -11.83 -13.64 15.55
CA ASN A 135 -12.90 -13.47 14.57
C ASN A 135 -12.45 -12.68 13.32
N TYR A 136 -11.28 -12.03 13.36
CA TYR A 136 -10.81 -11.12 12.30
C TYR A 136 -9.30 -11.25 12.09
N VAL A 137 -8.94 -11.82 10.93
CA VAL A 137 -7.57 -12.07 10.46
C VAL A 137 -7.16 -11.07 9.39
#